data_AF-A0A1C5WWN9-F1
#
_entry.id   AF-A0A1C5WWN9-F1
#
_cell.length_a   1.000
_cell.length_b   1.000
_cell.length_c   1.000
_cell.angle_alpha   90.00
_cell.angle_beta   90.00
_cell.angle_gamma   90.00
#
_symmetry.space_group_name_H-M   'P 1'
#
loop_
_entity.id
_entity.type
_entity.pdbx_description
1 polymer ?
#
loop_
_entity_poly.entity_id
_entity_poly.type
_entity_poly.pdbx_seq_one_letter_code
_entity_poly.pdbx_strand_id
1 'polypeptide(L)'
;MNNKRFEIGASEQPLDIIKERCGFAGVFKQIGVIGDSLASGEFESHDENGNIVYTDMYEYSWPAVLERITGTKYNNYSRGGMTAREYVQSWADANGFWQWNQAYIIALGNNDSFVFGHPLGSVKDVNVDCPQDNDDTFFGNMGKIVSKLKTIEPNARIFVVTPQLRGEACDNDIRYIASELAKLCDMFEFTYLLDMTAHAPVYDAEMRKSFGLGFHPNPMGYYAYALIVGNYIDYIIRSNPQEFATIPFVGTLLKNKDYK
;
A
#
# COMPACT_ATOMS: atom_id res chain seq x y z
N MET A 1 21.57 20.46 15.85
CA MET A 1 21.46 19.01 15.59
C MET A 1 22.26 18.72 14.33
N ASN A 2 23.00 17.61 14.22
CA ASN A 2 23.64 17.25 12.95
C ASN A 2 22.61 16.55 12.07
N ASN A 3 22.08 17.27 11.09
CA ASN A 3 20.94 16.81 10.28
C ASN A 3 21.31 15.68 9.31
N LYS A 4 22.60 15.44 9.05
CA LYS A 4 23.07 14.39 8.13
C LYS A 4 22.56 12.98 8.46
N ARG A 5 22.19 12.72 9.73
CA ARG A 5 21.61 11.43 10.15
C ARG A 5 20.14 11.25 9.75
N PHE A 6 19.49 12.34 9.35
CA PHE A 6 18.06 12.40 9.01
C PHE A 6 17.82 12.77 7.54
N GLU A 7 18.85 13.26 6.85
CA GLU A 7 18.82 13.57 5.41
C GLU A 7 19.05 12.32 4.57
N ILE A 8 18.56 12.35 3.33
CA ILE A 8 18.81 11.32 2.33
C ILE A 8 20.27 11.37 1.83
N GLY A 9 20.90 10.20 1.67
CA GLY A 9 22.22 10.13 1.04
C GLY A 9 22.16 10.51 -0.45
N ALA A 10 23.24 11.07 -1.00
CA ALA A 10 23.32 11.58 -2.38
C ALA A 10 23.05 10.55 -3.50
N SER A 11 22.91 9.27 -3.17
CA SER A 11 22.57 8.19 -4.11
C SER A 11 21.71 7.10 -3.46
N GLU A 12 21.16 7.37 -2.27
CA GLU A 12 20.33 6.41 -1.56
C GLU A 12 19.07 6.11 -2.38
N GLN A 13 18.83 4.84 -2.66
CA GLN A 13 17.62 4.34 -3.27
C GLN A 13 16.65 3.84 -2.18
N PRO A 14 15.35 3.72 -2.51
CA PRO A 14 14.42 3.04 -1.62
C PRO A 14 14.95 1.68 -1.18
N LEU A 15 14.80 1.38 0.12
CA LEU A 15 15.18 0.11 0.74
C LEU A 15 16.69 -0.21 0.83
N ASP A 16 17.58 0.69 0.38
CA ASP A 16 19.02 0.56 0.64
C ASP A 16 19.33 0.52 2.16
N ILE A 17 18.51 1.22 2.95
CA ILE A 17 18.61 1.27 4.40
C ILE A 17 17.29 0.79 5.01
N ILE A 18 17.35 -0.31 5.76
CA ILE A 18 16.22 -0.83 6.55
C ILE A 18 16.43 -0.48 8.03
N LYS A 19 15.58 0.41 8.55
CA LYS A 19 15.52 0.77 9.97
C LYS A 19 14.49 -0.12 10.66
N GLU A 20 14.84 -0.68 11.81
CA GLU A 20 13.98 -1.59 12.58
C GLU A 20 12.63 -0.98 12.98
N ARG A 21 12.57 0.35 13.16
CA ARG A 21 11.34 1.09 13.52
C ARG A 21 10.77 1.93 12.38
N CYS A 22 11.20 1.68 11.15
CA CYS A 22 10.71 2.38 9.95
C CYS A 22 10.85 3.92 10.01
N GLY A 23 11.83 4.42 10.77
CA GLY A 23 12.22 5.83 10.79
C GLY A 23 11.05 6.81 10.93
N PHE A 24 10.92 7.73 9.98
CA PHE A 24 9.89 8.77 9.98
C PHE A 24 8.50 8.28 9.56
N ALA A 25 8.30 7.01 9.18
CA ALA A 25 6.95 6.49 8.96
C ALA A 25 6.06 6.65 10.22
N GLY A 26 6.65 6.74 11.41
CA GLY A 26 5.95 7.01 12.67
C GLY A 26 5.44 8.45 12.86
N VAL A 27 5.57 9.37 11.89
CA VAL A 27 5.04 10.74 12.02
C VAL A 27 3.50 10.79 11.91
N PHE A 28 2.88 9.78 11.31
CA PHE A 28 1.43 9.67 11.23
C PHE A 28 0.87 9.13 12.54
N LYS A 29 -0.29 9.66 12.98
CA LYS A 29 -1.02 9.11 14.13
C LYS A 29 -1.92 7.95 13.73
N GLN A 30 -2.48 8.00 12.52
CA GLN A 30 -3.30 6.93 11.99
C GLN A 30 -3.21 6.79 10.47
N ILE A 31 -3.19 5.54 10.01
CA ILE A 31 -3.12 5.17 8.60
C ILE A 31 -4.21 4.14 8.28
N GLY A 32 -4.96 4.37 7.20
CA GLY A 32 -5.90 3.37 6.66
C GLY A 32 -5.22 2.45 5.67
N VAL A 33 -5.46 1.14 5.73
CA VAL A 33 -4.87 0.18 4.79
C VAL A 33 -5.96 -0.49 3.97
N ILE A 34 -5.91 -0.28 2.66
CA ILE A 34 -6.74 -0.95 1.67
C ILE A 34 -5.87 -1.99 0.98
N GLY A 35 -6.28 -3.24 0.96
CA GLY A 35 -5.50 -4.29 0.31
C GLY A 35 -6.22 -5.63 0.24
N ASP A 36 -5.45 -6.64 -0.16
CA ASP A 36 -5.88 -8.02 -0.33
C ASP A 36 -5.39 -8.94 0.80
N SER A 37 -5.26 -10.23 0.48
CA SER A 37 -4.80 -11.28 1.39
C SER A 37 -3.45 -10.98 2.03
N LEU A 38 -2.55 -10.30 1.31
CA LEU A 38 -1.25 -9.90 1.84
C LEU A 38 -1.40 -8.80 2.89
N ALA A 39 -2.40 -7.92 2.76
CA ALA A 39 -2.66 -6.89 3.75
C ALA A 39 -3.48 -7.39 4.94
N SER A 40 -4.30 -8.44 4.77
CA SER A 40 -5.11 -9.00 5.85
C SER A 40 -4.35 -9.99 6.73
N GLY A 41 -3.15 -10.41 6.31
CA GLY A 41 -2.42 -11.44 7.03
C GLY A 41 -3.02 -12.83 6.78
N GLU A 42 -3.46 -13.10 5.55
CA GLU A 42 -4.01 -14.40 5.18
C GLU A 42 -2.91 -15.48 5.22
N PHE A 43 -3.22 -16.62 5.83
CA PHE A 43 -2.31 -17.77 5.87
C PHE A 43 -2.91 -18.96 5.14
N GLU A 44 -2.06 -19.72 4.46
CA GLU A 44 -2.42 -21.02 3.90
C GLU A 44 -2.24 -22.13 4.93
N SER A 45 -3.25 -22.98 5.01
CA SER A 45 -3.28 -24.18 5.85
C SER A 45 -3.94 -25.32 5.08
N HIS A 46 -4.01 -26.51 5.65
CA HIS A 46 -4.70 -27.65 5.04
C HIS A 46 -5.83 -28.13 5.97
N ASP A 47 -7.00 -28.41 5.40
CA ASP A 47 -8.08 -29.09 6.12
C ASP A 47 -7.79 -30.59 6.32
N GLU A 48 -8.71 -31.30 6.98
CA GLU A 48 -8.60 -32.74 7.23
C GLU A 48 -8.50 -33.59 5.95
N ASN A 49 -8.94 -33.04 4.80
CA ASN A 49 -8.90 -33.71 3.50
C ASN A 49 -7.66 -33.31 2.67
N GLY A 50 -6.81 -32.43 3.18
CA GLY A 50 -5.64 -31.92 2.47
C GLY A 50 -5.96 -30.83 1.45
N ASN A 51 -7.14 -30.19 1.50
CA ASN A 51 -7.41 -29.01 0.68
C ASN A 51 -6.77 -27.78 1.31
N ILE A 52 -6.25 -26.87 0.47
CA ILE A 52 -5.74 -25.59 0.95
C ILE A 52 -6.90 -24.75 1.46
N VAL A 53 -6.77 -24.25 2.69
CA VAL A 53 -7.69 -23.31 3.33
C VAL A 53 -6.94 -22.03 3.64
N TYR A 54 -7.60 -20.91 3.37
CA TYR A 54 -7.09 -19.57 3.57
C TYR A 54 -7.75 -18.94 4.80
N THR A 55 -6.98 -18.28 5.66
CA THR A 55 -7.51 -17.66 6.88
C THR A 55 -6.83 -16.34 7.16
N ASP A 56 -7.60 -15.26 7.18
CA ASP A 56 -7.17 -13.92 7.56
C ASP A 56 -6.87 -13.85 9.06
N MET A 57 -5.59 -13.68 9.40
CA MET A 57 -5.12 -13.51 10.78
C MET A 57 -4.55 -12.10 10.94
N TYR A 58 -5.45 -11.12 11.06
CA TYR A 58 -5.15 -9.69 11.04
C TYR A 58 -4.06 -9.26 12.03
N GLU A 59 -3.93 -9.89 13.19
CA GLU A 59 -2.92 -9.59 14.19
C GLU A 59 -1.47 -9.87 13.73
N TYR A 60 -1.31 -10.76 12.75
CA TYR A 60 -0.02 -11.10 12.13
C TYR A 60 0.24 -10.36 10.82
N SER A 61 -0.76 -9.65 10.29
CA SER A 61 -0.64 -8.86 9.05
C SER A 61 0.47 -7.81 9.12
N TRP A 62 1.02 -7.42 7.96
CA TRP A 62 2.06 -6.39 7.93
C TRP A 62 1.57 -5.01 8.47
N PRO A 63 0.29 -4.59 8.33
CA PRO A 63 -0.19 -3.39 9.01
C PRO A 63 -0.15 -3.52 10.54
N ALA A 64 -0.50 -4.68 11.09
CA ALA A 64 -0.44 -4.91 12.54
C ALA A 64 1.01 -4.93 13.05
N VAL A 65 1.96 -5.44 12.26
CA VAL A 65 3.40 -5.32 12.56
C VAL A 65 3.83 -3.86 12.53
N LEU A 66 3.46 -3.10 11.51
CA LEU A 66 3.78 -1.67 11.39
C LEU A 66 3.26 -0.89 12.60
N GLU A 67 2.02 -1.15 13.02
CA GLU A 67 1.43 -0.54 14.23
C GLU A 67 2.32 -0.74 15.45
N ARG A 68 2.78 -1.98 15.69
CA ARG A 68 3.66 -2.32 16.82
C ARG A 68 5.00 -1.59 16.77
N ILE A 69 5.63 -1.51 15.59
CA ILE A 69 7.01 -1.00 15.48
C ILE A 69 7.08 0.54 15.35
N THR A 70 6.04 1.17 14.81
CA THR A 70 5.96 2.63 14.65
C THR A 70 5.23 3.32 15.80
N GLY A 71 4.32 2.61 16.49
CA GLY A 71 3.40 3.22 17.46
C GLY A 71 2.27 4.04 16.82
N THR A 72 2.13 3.98 15.50
CA THR A 72 1.04 4.59 14.71
C THR A 72 -0.14 3.64 14.66
N LYS A 73 -1.38 4.15 14.74
CA LYS A 73 -2.57 3.30 14.57
C LYS A 73 -2.77 2.90 13.10
N TYR A 74 -2.95 1.62 12.81
CA TYR A 74 -3.29 1.13 11.47
C TYR A 74 -4.71 0.56 11.45
N ASN A 75 -5.59 1.20 10.67
CA ASN A 75 -6.95 0.69 10.45
C ASN A 75 -6.95 -0.19 9.20
N ASN A 76 -7.09 -1.50 9.38
CA ASN A 76 -7.04 -2.46 8.28
C ASN A 76 -8.43 -2.67 7.64
N TYR A 77 -8.55 -2.38 6.34
CA TYR A 77 -9.77 -2.49 5.53
C TYR A 77 -9.69 -3.62 4.48
N SER A 78 -8.67 -4.48 4.57
CA SER A 78 -8.41 -5.57 3.64
C SER A 78 -9.09 -6.89 4.02
N ARG A 79 -9.09 -7.83 3.08
CA ARG A 79 -9.39 -9.25 3.31
C ARG A 79 -8.77 -10.13 2.21
N GLY A 80 -8.72 -11.42 2.46
CA GLY A 80 -8.46 -12.45 1.47
C GLY A 80 -9.23 -12.25 0.17
N GLY A 81 -8.55 -12.38 -0.97
CA GLY A 81 -9.16 -12.30 -2.30
C GLY A 81 -9.66 -10.92 -2.76
N MET A 82 -9.45 -9.84 -1.99
CA MET A 82 -9.94 -8.50 -2.36
C MET A 82 -9.41 -8.02 -3.72
N THR A 83 -10.29 -7.36 -4.49
CA THR A 83 -9.97 -6.68 -5.75
C THR A 83 -10.29 -5.19 -5.64
N ALA A 84 -9.67 -4.35 -6.46
CA ALA A 84 -10.03 -2.93 -6.55
C ALA A 84 -11.49 -2.75 -6.97
N ARG A 85 -11.96 -3.58 -7.90
CA ARG A 85 -13.35 -3.63 -8.35
C ARG A 85 -14.32 -3.89 -7.20
N GLU A 86 -14.12 -4.98 -6.46
CA GLU A 86 -15.02 -5.34 -5.35
C GLU A 86 -14.96 -4.32 -4.21
N TYR A 87 -13.76 -3.78 -3.94
CA TYR A 87 -13.59 -2.75 -2.91
C TYR A 87 -14.54 -1.56 -3.14
N VAL A 88 -14.58 -1.07 -4.38
CA VAL A 88 -15.44 0.05 -4.78
C VAL A 88 -16.91 -0.33 -4.89
N GLN A 89 -17.23 -1.52 -5.42
CA GLN A 89 -18.61 -1.90 -5.74
C GLN A 89 -19.43 -2.35 -4.52
N SER A 90 -18.80 -2.89 -3.48
CA SER A 90 -19.55 -3.47 -2.37
C SER A 90 -18.81 -3.42 -1.02
N TRP A 91 -17.55 -3.84 -0.97
CA TRP A 91 -16.88 -4.13 0.29
C TRP A 91 -16.73 -2.90 1.19
N ALA A 92 -16.29 -1.77 0.61
CA ALA A 92 -16.06 -0.57 1.40
C ALA A 92 -17.36 0.02 1.96
N ASP A 93 -18.45 0.03 1.19
CA ASP A 93 -19.74 0.55 1.63
C ASP A 93 -20.40 -0.39 2.65
N ALA A 94 -20.40 -1.70 2.38
CA ALA A 94 -21.03 -2.69 3.26
C ALA A 94 -20.41 -2.73 4.66
N ASN A 95 -19.12 -2.42 4.78
CA ASN A 95 -18.40 -2.43 6.05
C ASN A 95 -18.10 -1.03 6.60
N GLY A 96 -18.52 0.03 5.91
CA GLY A 96 -18.25 1.41 6.31
C GLY A 96 -16.75 1.74 6.34
N PHE A 97 -15.96 1.25 5.39
CA PHE A 97 -14.50 1.43 5.35
C PHE A 97 -14.03 2.72 4.67
N TRP A 98 -14.94 3.54 4.15
CA TRP A 98 -14.67 4.92 3.77
C TRP A 98 -14.50 5.84 4.99
N GLN A 99 -13.43 5.62 5.75
CA GLN A 99 -13.14 6.30 7.02
C GLN A 99 -11.98 7.28 6.89
N TRP A 100 -12.04 8.37 7.65
CA TRP A 100 -10.99 9.39 7.70
C TRP A 100 -9.70 8.84 8.35
N ASN A 101 -8.57 9.05 7.68
CA ASN A 101 -7.22 8.78 8.17
C ASN A 101 -6.27 9.91 7.74
N GLN A 102 -5.13 10.07 8.45
CA GLN A 102 -4.13 11.08 8.05
C GLN A 102 -3.34 10.65 6.81
N ALA A 103 -3.19 9.35 6.63
CA ALA A 103 -2.63 8.74 5.44
C ALA A 103 -3.34 7.44 5.11
N TYR A 104 -3.16 6.97 3.89
CA TYR A 104 -3.67 5.69 3.42
C TYR A 104 -2.57 4.91 2.70
N ILE A 105 -2.60 3.59 2.82
CA ILE A 105 -1.81 2.67 2.01
C ILE A 105 -2.78 1.83 1.18
N ILE A 106 -2.54 1.74 -0.14
CA ILE A 106 -3.35 0.95 -1.07
C ILE A 106 -2.44 -0.11 -1.68
N ALA A 107 -2.71 -1.40 -1.40
CA ALA A 107 -1.94 -2.54 -1.87
C ALA A 107 -2.88 -3.57 -2.51
N LEU A 108 -3.24 -3.33 -3.77
CA LEU A 108 -4.17 -4.13 -4.57
C LEU A 108 -3.58 -4.43 -5.94
N GLY A 109 -4.18 -5.38 -6.66
CA GLY A 109 -3.87 -5.69 -8.06
C GLY A 109 -3.54 -7.16 -8.33
N ASN A 110 -3.08 -7.91 -7.33
CA ASN A 110 -2.82 -9.35 -7.50
C ASN A 110 -4.08 -10.10 -7.92
N ASN A 111 -5.18 -9.91 -7.19
CA ASN A 111 -6.42 -10.61 -7.47
C ASN A 111 -7.10 -10.09 -8.74
N ASP A 112 -7.08 -8.78 -8.98
CA ASP A 112 -7.61 -8.18 -10.20
C ASP A 112 -6.96 -8.78 -11.44
N SER A 113 -5.62 -8.88 -11.45
CA SER A 113 -4.86 -9.35 -12.60
C SER A 113 -4.83 -10.88 -12.70
N PHE A 114 -4.35 -11.56 -11.66
CA PHE A 114 -3.92 -12.97 -11.76
C PHE A 114 -5.01 -13.98 -11.41
N VAL A 115 -5.92 -13.60 -10.52
CA VAL A 115 -6.93 -14.52 -9.99
C VAL A 115 -8.24 -14.39 -10.77
N PHE A 116 -8.73 -13.16 -10.94
CA PHE A 116 -10.01 -12.89 -11.59
C PHE A 116 -9.89 -12.44 -13.04
N GLY A 117 -8.69 -12.06 -13.50
CA GLY A 117 -8.46 -11.68 -14.90
C GLY A 117 -9.29 -10.46 -15.33
N HIS A 118 -9.51 -9.50 -14.43
CA HIS A 118 -10.17 -8.24 -14.76
C HIS A 118 -9.33 -7.48 -15.80
N PRO A 119 -9.98 -6.71 -16.71
CA PRO A 119 -9.26 -5.84 -17.60
C PRO A 119 -8.38 -4.87 -16.80
N LEU A 120 -7.07 -4.90 -17.04
CA LEU A 120 -6.15 -4.00 -16.34
C LEU A 120 -6.49 -2.54 -16.67
N GLY A 121 -6.65 -2.25 -17.96
CA GLY A 121 -6.88 -0.89 -18.43
C GLY A 121 -5.59 -0.06 -18.45
N SER A 122 -5.72 1.24 -18.26
CA SER A 122 -4.59 2.16 -18.06
C SER A 122 -4.99 3.39 -17.26
N VAL A 123 -4.06 4.29 -16.97
CA VAL A 123 -4.36 5.60 -16.36
C VAL A 123 -5.36 6.44 -17.18
N LYS A 124 -5.54 6.14 -18.48
CA LYS A 124 -6.53 6.82 -19.33
C LYS A 124 -7.98 6.53 -18.94
N ASP A 125 -8.20 5.48 -18.15
CA ASP A 125 -9.51 5.06 -17.67
C ASP A 125 -9.92 5.84 -16.41
N VAL A 126 -9.05 6.77 -15.97
CA VAL A 126 -9.23 7.58 -14.76
C VAL A 126 -9.60 9.01 -15.12
N ASN A 127 -10.78 9.41 -14.68
CA ASN A 127 -11.28 10.77 -14.70
C ASN A 127 -11.33 11.31 -13.26
N VAL A 128 -10.38 12.16 -12.90
CA VAL A 128 -10.25 12.73 -11.55
C VAL A 128 -11.43 13.66 -11.22
N ASP A 129 -11.93 14.39 -12.21
CA ASP A 129 -13.02 15.36 -12.03
C ASP A 129 -14.40 14.68 -11.95
N CYS A 130 -14.54 13.51 -12.59
CA CYS A 130 -15.77 12.73 -12.62
C CYS A 130 -15.48 11.23 -12.36
N PRO A 131 -15.07 10.85 -11.12
CA PRO A 131 -14.63 9.48 -10.83
C PRO A 131 -15.71 8.42 -11.05
N GLN A 132 -17.00 8.79 -10.97
CA GLN A 132 -18.11 7.89 -11.28
C GLN A 132 -18.11 7.40 -12.74
N ASP A 133 -17.49 8.15 -13.63
CA ASP A 133 -17.40 7.86 -15.07
C ASP A 133 -16.16 7.03 -15.43
N ASN A 134 -15.28 6.71 -14.47
CA ASN A 134 -14.13 5.83 -14.71
C ASN A 134 -14.60 4.44 -15.16
N ASP A 135 -13.89 3.87 -16.13
CA ASP A 135 -14.19 2.54 -16.67
C ASP A 135 -14.07 1.45 -15.58
N ASP A 136 -14.76 0.31 -15.80
CA ASP A 136 -14.66 -0.86 -14.93
C ASP A 136 -13.42 -1.71 -15.26
N THR A 137 -12.25 -1.08 -15.10
CA THR A 137 -10.91 -1.68 -15.22
C THR A 137 -10.19 -1.61 -13.88
N PHE A 138 -9.06 -2.31 -13.72
CA PHE A 138 -8.27 -2.18 -12.49
C PHE A 138 -7.87 -0.72 -12.24
N PHE A 139 -7.35 -0.01 -13.24
CA PHE A 139 -6.95 1.40 -13.07
C PHE A 139 -8.13 2.34 -12.88
N GLY A 140 -9.24 2.14 -13.60
CA GLY A 140 -10.45 2.93 -13.39
C GLY A 140 -10.97 2.80 -11.95
N ASN A 141 -10.98 1.58 -11.40
CA ASN A 141 -11.36 1.32 -10.01
C ASN A 141 -10.34 1.86 -9.00
N MET A 142 -9.02 1.74 -9.25
CA MET A 142 -8.00 2.40 -8.42
C MET A 142 -8.18 3.92 -8.39
N GLY A 143 -8.50 4.54 -9.54
CA GLY A 143 -8.83 5.96 -9.63
C GLY A 143 -10.07 6.34 -8.81
N LYS A 144 -11.10 5.49 -8.76
CA LYS A 144 -12.28 5.68 -7.89
C LYS A 144 -11.90 5.67 -6.41
N ILE A 145 -11.04 4.72 -5.99
CA ILE A 145 -10.56 4.62 -4.60
C ILE A 145 -9.82 5.91 -4.21
N VAL A 146 -8.80 6.30 -4.97
CA VAL A 146 -7.98 7.49 -4.65
C VAL A 146 -8.84 8.75 -4.62
N SER A 147 -9.72 8.94 -5.60
CA SER A 147 -10.62 10.10 -5.65
C SER A 147 -11.58 10.16 -4.46
N LYS A 148 -12.11 9.00 -4.03
CA LYS A 148 -12.97 8.91 -2.85
C LYS A 148 -12.22 9.27 -1.58
N LEU A 149 -11.00 8.77 -1.40
CA LEU A 149 -10.16 9.10 -0.25
C LEU A 149 -9.78 10.60 -0.23
N LYS A 150 -9.48 11.20 -1.38
CA LYS A 150 -9.24 12.64 -1.50
C LYS A 150 -10.46 13.49 -1.21
N THR A 151 -11.67 12.97 -1.43
CA THR A 151 -12.91 13.63 -1.00
C THR A 151 -13.07 13.60 0.53
N ILE A 152 -12.63 12.51 1.19
CA ILE A 152 -12.69 12.36 2.64
C ILE A 152 -11.66 13.27 3.33
N GLU A 153 -10.43 13.31 2.81
CA GLU A 153 -9.37 14.18 3.30
C GLU A 153 -8.42 14.58 2.15
N PRO A 154 -8.59 15.80 1.60
CA PRO A 154 -7.77 16.25 0.47
C PRO A 154 -6.27 16.25 0.76
N ASN A 155 -5.88 16.52 2.01
CA ASN A 155 -4.48 16.59 2.43
C ASN A 155 -3.95 15.26 2.96
N ALA A 156 -4.67 14.15 2.82
CA ALA A 156 -4.16 12.86 3.23
C ALA A 156 -3.00 12.46 2.32
N ARG A 157 -1.96 11.87 2.90
CA ARG A 157 -0.87 11.25 2.14
C ARG A 157 -1.33 9.86 1.71
N ILE A 158 -1.29 9.57 0.42
CA ILE A 158 -1.72 8.28 -0.12
C ILE A 158 -0.48 7.56 -0.67
N PHE A 159 -0.25 6.35 -0.19
CA PHE A 159 0.86 5.51 -0.58
C PHE A 159 0.32 4.31 -1.37
N VAL A 160 0.62 4.24 -2.65
CA VAL A 160 0.18 3.15 -3.53
C VAL A 160 1.31 2.14 -3.66
N VAL A 161 1.06 0.89 -3.28
CA VAL A 161 2.05 -0.19 -3.30
C VAL A 161 1.83 -1.03 -4.54
N THR A 162 2.87 -1.20 -5.36
CA THR A 162 2.80 -2.11 -6.50
C THR A 162 2.77 -3.57 -6.02
N PRO A 163 2.18 -4.50 -6.77
CA PRO A 163 2.43 -5.92 -6.55
C PRO A 163 3.94 -6.22 -6.57
N GLN A 164 4.38 -7.19 -5.76
CA GLN A 164 5.76 -7.68 -5.78
C GLN A 164 5.97 -8.64 -6.94
N LEU A 165 7.14 -8.55 -7.58
CA LEU A 165 7.55 -9.55 -8.57
C LEU A 165 7.59 -10.95 -7.95
N ARG A 166 7.20 -11.95 -8.73
CA ARG A 166 7.11 -13.34 -8.30
C ARG A 166 8.15 -14.25 -8.96
N GLY A 167 8.91 -13.73 -9.92
CA GLY A 167 9.83 -14.53 -10.73
C GLY A 167 9.08 -15.45 -11.71
N GLU A 168 7.85 -15.08 -12.06
CA GLU A 168 6.89 -15.89 -12.83
C GLU A 168 6.39 -15.09 -14.04
N ALA A 169 5.65 -15.72 -14.96
CA ALA A 169 5.18 -15.07 -16.20
C ALA A 169 4.30 -13.83 -15.95
N CYS A 170 3.61 -13.78 -14.81
CA CYS A 170 2.81 -12.64 -14.36
C CYS A 170 3.64 -11.37 -14.13
N ASP A 171 4.97 -11.46 -14.01
CA ASP A 171 5.84 -10.30 -13.75
C ASP A 171 5.76 -9.25 -14.86
N ASN A 172 5.39 -9.63 -16.09
CA ASN A 172 5.15 -8.67 -17.17
C ASN A 172 3.97 -7.75 -16.86
N ASP A 173 2.86 -8.31 -16.38
CA ASP A 173 1.69 -7.55 -15.97
C ASP A 173 1.99 -6.74 -14.71
N ILE A 174 2.77 -7.28 -13.77
CA ILE A 174 3.20 -6.54 -12.55
C ILE A 174 4.01 -5.29 -12.92
N ARG A 175 4.93 -5.40 -13.88
CA ARG A 175 5.72 -4.25 -14.35
C ARG A 175 4.88 -3.24 -15.11
N TYR A 176 3.93 -3.71 -15.93
CA TYR A 176 2.95 -2.82 -16.55
C TYR A 176 2.13 -2.09 -15.47
N ILE A 177 1.67 -2.83 -14.45
CA ILE A 177 0.92 -2.28 -13.34
C ILE A 177 1.70 -1.20 -12.61
N ALA A 178 2.97 -1.46 -12.27
CA ALA A 178 3.83 -0.47 -11.63
C ALA A 178 3.96 0.81 -12.48
N SER A 179 4.15 0.67 -13.81
CA SER A 179 4.30 1.81 -14.71
C SER A 179 3.06 2.69 -14.80
N GLU A 180 1.86 2.10 -14.73
CA GLU A 180 0.60 2.83 -14.77
C GLU A 180 0.19 3.35 -13.39
N LEU A 181 0.53 2.65 -12.30
CA LEU A 181 0.36 3.17 -10.93
C LEU A 181 1.24 4.40 -10.68
N ALA A 182 2.45 4.46 -11.25
CA ALA A 182 3.28 5.67 -11.22
C ALA A 182 2.53 6.87 -11.80
N LYS A 183 1.96 6.70 -13.00
CA LYS A 183 1.18 7.74 -13.68
C LYS A 183 -0.09 8.10 -12.92
N LEU A 184 -0.75 7.11 -12.31
CA LEU A 184 -1.91 7.35 -11.44
C LEU A 184 -1.53 8.24 -10.26
N CYS A 185 -0.41 7.97 -9.58
CA CYS A 185 0.06 8.79 -8.46
C CYS A 185 0.29 10.25 -8.90
N ASP A 186 0.86 10.47 -10.09
CA ASP A 186 1.11 11.82 -10.64
C ASP A 186 -0.18 12.64 -10.86
N MET A 187 -1.35 12.00 -10.94
CA MET A 187 -2.63 12.70 -11.12
C MET A 187 -3.17 13.34 -9.84
N PHE A 188 -2.66 12.95 -8.66
CA PHE A 188 -3.22 13.36 -7.37
C PHE A 188 -2.15 13.93 -6.44
N GLU A 189 -2.39 15.11 -5.86
CA GLU A 189 -1.48 15.69 -4.87
C GLU A 189 -1.22 14.75 -3.70
N PHE A 190 -0.02 14.76 -3.13
CA PHE A 190 0.38 13.93 -1.98
C PHE A 190 0.09 12.43 -2.16
N THR A 191 0.24 11.93 -3.37
CA THR A 191 0.08 10.51 -3.71
C THR A 191 1.40 9.97 -4.23
N TYR A 192 1.90 8.90 -3.61
CA TYR A 192 3.25 8.41 -3.82
C TYR A 192 3.24 6.93 -4.16
N LEU A 193 4.06 6.53 -5.13
CA LEU A 193 4.28 5.14 -5.45
C LEU A 193 5.35 4.53 -4.54
N LEU A 194 5.06 3.34 -4.03
CA LEU A 194 6.01 2.43 -3.42
C LEU A 194 6.27 1.33 -4.45
N ASP A 195 7.29 1.54 -5.30
CA ASP A 195 7.61 0.63 -6.41
C ASP A 195 8.40 -0.58 -5.91
N MET A 196 7.64 -1.61 -5.54
CA MET A 196 8.20 -2.89 -5.11
C MET A 196 8.88 -3.63 -6.26
N THR A 197 8.55 -3.31 -7.52
CA THR A 197 9.12 -4.00 -8.69
C THR A 197 10.56 -3.59 -8.98
N ALA A 198 10.93 -2.38 -8.56
CA ALA A 198 12.26 -1.82 -8.72
C ALA A 198 13.16 -2.08 -7.51
N HIS A 199 12.60 -2.03 -6.30
CA HIS A 199 13.40 -1.94 -5.08
C HIS A 199 13.22 -3.09 -4.08
N ALA A 200 12.08 -3.79 -4.10
CA ALA A 200 11.86 -4.89 -3.16
C ALA A 200 12.45 -6.21 -3.66
N PRO A 201 12.78 -7.16 -2.76
CA PRO A 201 13.12 -8.52 -3.14
C PRO A 201 12.02 -9.17 -3.95
N VAL A 202 12.40 -10.00 -4.93
CA VAL A 202 11.46 -10.83 -5.69
C VAL A 202 10.90 -11.92 -4.77
N TYR A 203 9.58 -12.04 -4.68
CA TYR A 203 8.88 -13.06 -3.90
C TYR A 203 8.79 -14.39 -4.64
N ASP A 204 9.93 -14.90 -5.09
CA ASP A 204 10.04 -16.13 -5.88
C ASP A 204 9.98 -17.41 -5.03
N ALA A 205 10.07 -18.56 -5.70
CA ALA A 205 10.05 -19.87 -5.04
C ALA A 205 11.19 -20.05 -4.03
N GLU A 206 12.34 -19.38 -4.18
CA GLU A 206 13.45 -19.46 -3.24
C GLU A 206 13.13 -18.64 -1.98
N MET A 207 12.68 -17.40 -2.13
CA MET A 207 12.26 -16.56 -1.01
C MET A 207 11.14 -17.24 -0.20
N ARG A 208 10.17 -17.86 -0.87
CA ARG A 208 9.04 -18.55 -0.23
C ARG A 208 9.45 -19.73 0.66
N LYS A 209 10.62 -20.35 0.44
CA LYS A 209 11.12 -21.42 1.34
C LYS A 209 11.30 -20.95 2.78
N SER A 210 11.69 -19.68 2.96
CA SER A 210 11.97 -19.11 4.29
C SER A 210 10.86 -18.17 4.77
N PHE A 211 10.19 -17.48 3.85
CA PHE A 211 9.23 -16.41 4.17
C PHE A 211 7.80 -16.69 3.75
N GLY A 212 7.52 -17.87 3.18
CA GLY A 212 6.19 -18.29 2.75
C GLY A 212 5.59 -19.41 3.59
N LEU A 213 4.27 -19.48 3.56
CA LEU A 213 3.42 -20.62 3.81
C LEU A 213 2.57 -20.78 2.54
N GLY A 214 3.09 -21.53 1.58
CA GLY A 214 2.54 -21.55 0.22
C GLY A 214 2.87 -20.26 -0.54
N PHE A 215 1.87 -19.63 -1.17
CA PHE A 215 2.00 -18.33 -1.83
C PHE A 215 1.79 -17.14 -0.88
N HIS A 216 1.27 -17.37 0.32
CA HIS A 216 1.13 -16.34 1.34
C HIS A 216 2.36 -16.25 2.25
N PRO A 217 2.72 -15.05 2.76
CA PRO A 217 3.78 -14.93 3.74
C PRO A 217 3.54 -15.73 5.02
N ASN A 218 4.61 -16.26 5.59
CA ASN A 218 4.60 -16.71 6.99
C ASN A 218 4.78 -15.49 7.94
N PRO A 219 4.77 -15.66 9.29
CA PRO A 219 4.91 -14.52 10.19
C PRO A 219 6.20 -13.70 9.99
N MET A 220 7.31 -14.35 9.62
CA MET A 220 8.56 -13.64 9.30
C MET A 220 8.43 -12.88 7.97
N GLY A 221 7.74 -13.46 6.99
CA GLY A 221 7.43 -12.81 5.72
C GLY A 221 6.58 -11.56 5.92
N TYR A 222 5.50 -11.62 6.71
CA TYR A 222 4.69 -10.44 7.03
C TYR A 222 5.48 -9.37 7.79
N TYR A 223 6.40 -9.77 8.68
CA TYR A 223 7.31 -8.83 9.33
C TYR A 223 8.26 -8.15 8.32
N ALA A 224 8.81 -8.91 7.36
CA ALA A 224 9.65 -8.36 6.30
C ALA A 224 8.87 -7.39 5.39
N TYR A 225 7.63 -7.74 5.01
CA TYR A 225 6.73 -6.84 4.29
C TYR A 225 6.50 -5.52 5.04
N ALA A 226 6.28 -5.58 6.36
CA ALA A 226 6.11 -4.40 7.19
C ALA A 226 7.37 -3.51 7.16
N LEU A 227 8.55 -4.09 7.32
CA LEU A 227 9.81 -3.35 7.23
C LEU A 227 10.01 -2.72 5.85
N ILE A 228 9.68 -3.43 4.78
CA ILE A 228 9.80 -2.94 3.41
C ILE A 228 8.88 -1.73 3.20
N VAL A 229 7.57 -1.88 3.46
CA VAL A 229 6.60 -0.79 3.26
C VAL A 229 6.94 0.41 4.15
N GLY A 230 7.20 0.19 5.43
CA GLY A 230 7.49 1.28 6.36
C GLY A 230 8.79 2.02 6.06
N ASN A 231 9.86 1.33 5.66
CA ASN A 231 11.12 2.00 5.30
C ASN A 231 11.05 2.70 3.95
N TYR A 232 10.22 2.23 3.03
CA TYR A 232 9.94 2.99 1.81
C TYR A 232 9.20 4.30 2.15
N ILE A 233 8.21 4.26 3.04
CA ILE A 233 7.55 5.49 3.52
C ILE A 233 8.57 6.45 4.17
N ASP A 234 9.47 5.95 5.03
CA ASP A 234 10.56 6.75 5.59
C ASP A 234 11.43 7.40 4.51
N TYR A 235 11.80 6.64 3.47
CA TYR A 235 12.55 7.16 2.33
C TYR A 235 11.81 8.30 1.64
N ILE A 236 10.52 8.14 1.34
CA ILE A 236 9.69 9.18 0.70
C ILE A 236 9.63 10.43 1.57
N ILE A 237 9.47 10.28 2.89
CA ILE A 237 9.42 11.41 3.83
C ILE A 237 10.76 12.17 3.85
N ARG A 238 11.89 11.45 3.90
CA ARG A 238 13.22 12.09 3.90
C ARG A 238 13.56 12.73 2.56
N SER A 239 13.01 12.20 1.47
CA SER A 239 13.17 12.78 0.13
C SER A 239 12.35 14.05 -0.04
N ASN A 240 11.21 14.15 0.63
CA ASN A 240 10.24 15.25 0.45
C ASN A 240 9.80 15.87 1.79
N PRO A 241 10.71 16.28 2.70
CA PRO A 241 10.36 16.61 4.09
C PRO A 241 9.34 17.76 4.20
N GLN A 242 9.32 18.68 3.24
CA GLN A 242 8.37 19.79 3.21
C GLN A 242 6.93 19.31 3.01
N GLU A 243 6.75 18.26 2.22
CA GLU A 243 5.44 17.64 1.98
C GLU A 243 4.95 16.80 3.17
N PHE A 244 5.69 16.71 4.27
CA PHE A 244 5.23 16.01 5.48
C PHE A 244 5.24 16.90 6.73
N ALA A 245 5.65 18.17 6.61
CA ALA A 245 5.78 19.05 7.75
C ALA A 245 4.45 19.44 8.42
N THR A 246 3.36 19.40 7.66
CA THR A 246 2.01 19.79 8.13
C THR A 246 1.10 18.61 8.45
N ILE A 247 1.63 17.38 8.47
CA ILE A 247 0.89 16.17 8.88
C ILE A 247 0.12 16.34 10.20
N PRO A 248 0.66 17.01 11.24
CA PRO A 248 -0.10 17.24 12.47
C PRO A 248 -1.41 18.02 12.31
N PHE A 249 -1.60 18.73 11.20
CA PHE A 249 -2.78 19.56 10.93
C PHE A 249 -3.78 18.92 9.96
N VAL A 250 -3.43 17.80 9.31
CA VAL A 250 -4.35 17.04 8.44
C VAL A 250 -5.59 16.65 9.27
N GLY A 251 -6.80 16.92 8.73
CA GLY A 251 -8.07 16.74 9.44
C GLY A 251 -8.45 17.85 10.42
N THR A 252 -7.73 18.97 10.44
CA THR A 252 -8.00 20.10 11.35
C THR A 252 -8.18 21.41 10.60
N LEU A 253 -8.71 22.43 11.30
CA LEU A 253 -8.76 23.81 10.77
C LEU A 253 -7.43 24.58 10.97
N LEU A 254 -6.43 23.96 11.59
CA LEU A 254 -5.15 24.61 11.91
C LEU A 254 -4.28 24.71 10.65
N LYS A 255 -3.56 25.82 10.53
CA LYS A 255 -2.59 26.06 9.46
C LYS A 255 -1.37 26.78 10.03
N ASN A 256 -0.19 26.41 9.57
CA ASN A 256 1.02 27.19 9.83
C ASN A 256 1.20 28.20 8.69
N LYS A 257 0.97 29.49 8.96
CA LYS A 257 1.07 30.56 7.96
C LYS A 257 2.52 30.89 7.57
N ASP A 258 3.48 30.47 8.39
CA ASP A 258 4.91 30.72 8.19
C ASP A 258 5.58 29.57 7.42
N TYR A 259 4.91 28.42 7.29
CA TYR A 259 5.35 27.29 6.49
C TYR A 259 4.77 27.44 5.07
N LYS A 260 5.62 27.82 4.12
CA LYS A 260 5.29 27.94 2.69
C LYS A 260 5.98 26.85 1.89
#